data_AF-A0A3Q2XK01-F1
#
_entry.id   AF-A0A3Q2XK01-F1
#
_cell.length_a   1.000
_cell.length_b   1.000
_cell.length_c   1.000
_cell.angle_alpha   90.00
_cell.angle_beta   90.00
_cell.angle_gamma   90.00
#
_symmetry.space_group_name_H-M   'P 1'
#
loop_
_entity.id
_entity.type
_entity.pdbx_description
1 polymer ?
#
loop_
_entity_poly.entity_id
_entity_poly.type
_entity_poly.pdbx_seq_one_letter_code
_entity_poly.pdbx_strand_id
1 'polypeptide(L)'
;MNRKYKYKEAEVSCCVKYFLFGFNILFWLLGAAFLAIGLWAWAEKGVLSNLSSITDLGGFDPVWLFIVVGGVMFVLGFAGCIGALRENTRLLKFFSVFLGLIFFLELAAGILAFVFKDWIKDQLNFFINNNIKAYRDDIDLQNLIDFAQGYWSCCGAHGPDDWNLNMYFNCTEQNHSRERCGVPLSCCVKDPVGVVNTQCGYDVRREEKLDQQKYIYTKGCVGQFEKWLQDNLIIVAGTFVGIALLQIFGICLAQNLVSDIKAVKANW
;
A
#
# COMPACT_ATOMS: atom_id res chain seq x y z
N MET A 1 49.07 -40.04 -19.83
CA MET A 1 48.18 -38.91 -20.18
C MET A 1 47.44 -38.46 -18.91
N ASN A 2 48.11 -37.68 -18.05
CA ASN A 2 47.54 -37.23 -16.77
C ASN A 2 46.70 -35.98 -17.00
N ARG A 3 45.37 -36.15 -16.98
CA ARG A 3 44.41 -35.05 -16.97
C ARG A 3 44.55 -34.33 -15.62
N LYS A 4 45.36 -33.27 -15.57
CA LYS A 4 45.33 -32.30 -14.46
C LYS A 4 43.96 -31.65 -14.49
N TYR A 5 43.03 -32.18 -13.71
CA TYR A 5 41.85 -31.42 -13.30
C TYR A 5 42.38 -30.22 -12.52
N LYS A 6 42.43 -29.05 -13.16
CA LYS A 6 42.55 -27.77 -12.44
C LYS A 6 41.30 -27.71 -11.56
N TYR A 7 41.44 -28.07 -10.29
CA TYR A 7 40.52 -27.61 -9.26
C TYR A 7 40.59 -26.08 -9.35
N LYS A 8 39.53 -25.47 -9.89
CA LYS A 8 39.34 -24.03 -9.78
C LYS A 8 39.18 -23.80 -8.28
N GLU A 9 40.12 -23.10 -7.65
CA GLU A 9 39.99 -22.74 -6.24
C GLU A 9 38.61 -22.09 -6.04
N ALA A 10 37.87 -22.55 -5.04
CA ALA A 10 36.58 -21.95 -4.74
C ALA A 10 36.87 -20.53 -4.25
N GLU A 11 36.45 -19.54 -5.03
CA GLU A 11 36.56 -18.12 -4.70
C GLU A 11 35.16 -17.53 -4.62
N VAL A 12 34.94 -16.64 -3.64
CA VAL A 12 33.68 -15.91 -3.54
C VAL A 12 33.56 -14.95 -4.72
N SER A 13 32.50 -15.05 -5.51
CA SER A 13 32.28 -14.15 -6.64
C SER A 13 32.09 -12.70 -6.17
N CYS A 14 33.13 -11.89 -6.37
CA CYS A 14 33.18 -10.48 -5.98
C CYS A 14 31.99 -9.68 -6.57
N CYS A 15 31.65 -9.92 -7.83
CA CYS A 15 30.51 -9.29 -8.49
C CYS A 15 29.18 -9.60 -7.79
N VAL A 16 28.94 -10.86 -7.41
CA VAL A 16 27.71 -11.27 -6.72
C VAL A 16 27.61 -10.62 -5.34
N LYS A 17 28.73 -10.58 -4.59
CA LYS A 17 28.80 -9.97 -3.27
C LYS A 17 28.45 -8.48 -3.29
N TYR A 18 29.12 -7.70 -4.15
CA TYR A 18 28.89 -6.25 -4.22
C TYR A 18 27.55 -5.90 -4.84
N PHE A 19 27.07 -6.68 -5.80
CA PHE A 19 25.74 -6.50 -6.37
C PHE A 19 24.64 -6.77 -5.33
N LEU A 20 24.73 -7.89 -4.59
CA LEU A 20 23.78 -8.22 -3.52
C LEU A 20 23.80 -7.16 -2.42
N PHE A 21 24.98 -6.68 -2.03
CA PHE A 21 25.12 -5.58 -1.09
C PHE A 21 24.46 -4.29 -1.60
N GLY A 22 24.74 -3.90 -2.85
CA GLY A 22 24.17 -2.71 -3.48
C GLY A 22 22.65 -2.73 -3.61
N PHE A 23 22.05 -3.89 -3.88
CA PHE A 23 20.60 -4.03 -3.87
C PHE A 23 20.05 -3.92 -2.44
N ASN A 24 20.60 -4.68 -1.49
CA ASN A 24 20.11 -4.70 -0.10
C ASN A 24 20.26 -3.34 0.60
N ILE A 25 21.28 -2.54 0.29
CA ILE A 25 21.43 -1.21 0.91
C ILE A 25 20.31 -0.27 0.46
N LEU A 26 19.85 -0.38 -0.79
CA LEU A 26 18.70 0.40 -1.28
C LEU A 26 17.43 0.01 -0.53
N PHE A 27 17.13 -1.28 -0.38
CA PHE A 27 15.96 -1.73 0.40
C PHE A 27 16.05 -1.35 1.86
N TRP A 28 17.25 -1.37 2.43
CA TRP A 28 17.48 -0.96 3.81
C TRP A 28 17.19 0.53 4.02
N LEU A 29 17.67 1.39 3.13
CA LEU A 29 17.41 2.84 3.18
C LEU A 29 15.93 3.15 2.94
N LEU A 30 15.30 2.48 1.97
CA LEU A 30 13.85 2.62 1.73
C LEU A 30 13.03 2.15 2.94
N GLY A 31 13.42 1.04 3.56
CA GLY A 31 12.78 0.54 4.79
C GLY A 31 12.93 1.52 5.96
N ALA A 32 14.11 2.13 6.11
CA ALA A 32 14.35 3.19 7.11
C ALA A 32 13.46 4.42 6.86
N ALA A 33 13.30 4.84 5.60
CA ALA A 33 12.42 5.94 5.23
C ALA A 33 10.95 5.62 5.56
N PHE A 34 10.47 4.42 5.21
CA PHE A 34 9.10 3.98 5.50
C PHE A 34 8.84 3.91 7.01
N LEU A 35 9.79 3.38 7.78
CA LEU A 35 9.72 3.39 9.24
C LEU A 35 9.69 4.81 9.81
N ALA A 36 10.54 5.71 9.32
CA ALA A 36 10.59 7.08 9.81
C ALA A 36 9.26 7.81 9.55
N ILE A 37 8.70 7.67 8.35
CA ILE A 37 7.38 8.24 8.01
C ILE A 37 6.28 7.62 8.87
N GLY A 38 6.26 6.29 8.99
CA GLY A 38 5.25 5.58 9.79
C GLY A 38 5.30 5.95 11.28
N LEU A 39 6.49 6.01 11.87
CA LEU A 39 6.67 6.41 13.27
C LEU A 39 6.36 7.89 13.51
N TRP A 40 6.71 8.76 12.56
CA TRP A 40 6.34 10.18 12.65
C TRP A 40 4.82 10.37 12.59
N ALA A 41 4.14 9.74 11.63
CA ALA A 41 2.68 9.79 11.53
C ALA A 41 2.00 9.17 12.77
N TRP A 42 2.53 8.06 13.29
CA TRP A 42 2.03 7.45 14.53
C TRP A 42 2.22 8.36 15.74
N ALA A 43 3.34 9.07 15.84
CA ALA A 43 3.61 9.99 16.94
C ALA A 43 2.62 11.18 16.91
N GLU A 44 2.41 11.79 15.76
CA GLU A 44 1.42 12.87 15.59
C GLU A 44 0.01 12.41 16.00
N LYS A 45 -0.40 11.21 15.57
CA LYS A 45 -1.66 10.59 16.00
C LYS A 45 -1.70 10.31 17.50
N GLY A 46 -0.61 9.79 18.07
CA GLY A 46 -0.49 9.42 19.48
C GLY A 46 -0.54 10.62 20.43
N VAL A 47 -0.02 11.78 20.01
CA VAL A 47 -0.18 13.04 20.75
C VAL A 47 -1.66 13.47 20.76
N LEU A 48 -2.38 13.27 19.67
CA LEU A 48 -3.82 13.61 19.55
C LEU A 48 -4.74 12.60 20.27
N SER A 49 -4.38 11.31 20.29
CA SER A 49 -5.22 10.21 20.79
C SER A 49 -5.28 10.09 22.32
N ASN A 50 -4.53 10.89 23.08
CA ASN A 50 -4.67 10.94 24.55
C ASN A 50 -6.02 11.50 25.03
N LEU A 51 -6.91 11.93 24.12
CA LEU A 51 -8.25 12.42 24.44
C LEU A 51 -9.43 11.60 23.88
N SER A 52 -9.19 10.62 23.00
CA SER A 52 -10.29 9.89 22.36
C SER A 52 -9.94 8.41 22.17
N SER A 53 -10.21 7.64 23.22
CA SER A 53 -10.62 6.24 23.13
C SER A 53 -9.80 5.36 22.19
N ILE A 54 -8.70 4.86 22.75
CA ILE A 54 -8.27 3.47 22.55
C ILE A 54 -9.54 2.61 22.54
N THR A 55 -9.79 1.85 21.48
CA THR A 55 -11.01 1.05 21.23
C THR A 55 -12.19 1.82 20.63
N ASP A 56 -12.16 2.05 19.32
CA ASP A 56 -13.16 1.43 18.46
C ASP A 56 -12.73 1.51 16.99
N LEU A 57 -13.19 0.53 16.20
CA LEU A 57 -13.02 0.41 14.74
C LEU A 57 -11.72 -0.25 14.27
N GLY A 58 -11.84 -1.53 13.92
CA GLY A 58 -10.92 -2.27 13.05
C GLY A 58 -10.86 -1.69 11.64
N GLY A 59 -10.39 -0.46 11.51
CA GLY A 59 -9.90 0.13 10.28
C GLY A 59 -8.40 -0.11 10.16
N PHE A 60 -7.95 -0.58 9.00
CA PHE A 60 -6.54 -0.71 8.68
C PHE A 60 -5.96 0.70 8.51
N ASP A 61 -5.47 1.31 9.60
CA ASP A 61 -4.82 2.62 9.52
C ASP A 61 -3.60 2.51 8.59
N PRO A 62 -3.51 3.30 7.51
CA PRO A 62 -2.36 3.29 6.61
C PRO A 62 -1.02 3.40 7.33
N VAL A 63 -0.98 4.08 8.49
CA VAL A 63 0.22 4.22 9.33
C VAL A 63 0.81 2.87 9.75
N TRP A 64 -0.02 1.89 10.14
CA TRP A 64 0.45 0.55 10.51
C TRP A 64 1.12 -0.18 9.33
N LEU A 65 0.61 0.04 8.12
CA LEU A 65 1.18 -0.53 6.90
C LEU A 65 2.61 -0.04 6.69
N PHE A 66 2.86 1.27 6.80
CA PHE A 66 4.19 1.87 6.69
C PHE A 66 5.16 1.31 7.74
N ILE A 67 4.72 1.16 8.99
CA ILE A 67 5.56 0.63 10.07
C ILE A 67 5.90 -0.84 9.83
N VAL A 68 4.93 -1.70 9.52
CA VAL A 68 5.16 -3.14 9.33
C VAL A 68 6.02 -3.40 8.09
N VAL A 69 5.66 -2.81 6.95
CA VAL A 69 6.42 -3.00 5.69
C VAL A 69 7.82 -2.40 5.81
N GLY A 70 7.94 -1.18 6.34
CA GLY A 70 9.24 -0.54 6.59
C GLY A 70 10.10 -1.37 7.53
N GLY A 71 9.52 -1.92 8.60
CA GLY A 71 10.18 -2.78 9.58
C GLY A 71 10.76 -4.05 8.96
N VAL A 72 9.94 -4.76 8.18
CA VAL A 72 10.37 -5.97 7.47
C VAL A 72 11.48 -5.65 6.48
N MET A 73 11.32 -4.59 5.67
CA MET A 73 12.34 -4.15 4.71
C MET A 73 13.66 -3.77 5.38
N PHE A 74 13.59 -3.04 6.50
CA PHE A 74 14.77 -2.64 7.26
C PHE A 74 15.53 -3.85 7.82
N VAL A 75 14.83 -4.78 8.48
CA VAL A 75 15.46 -5.97 9.06
C VAL A 75 16.08 -6.86 7.98
N LEU A 76 15.36 -7.12 6.89
CA LEU A 76 15.85 -7.96 5.80
C LEU A 76 16.99 -7.29 5.04
N GLY A 77 16.88 -6.00 4.74
CA GLY A 77 17.94 -5.23 4.08
C GLY A 77 19.23 -5.20 4.93
N PHE A 78 19.11 -4.99 6.24
CA PHE A 78 20.24 -5.03 7.17
C PHE A 78 20.88 -6.43 7.21
N ALA A 79 20.07 -7.48 7.35
CA ALA A 79 20.55 -8.85 7.38
C ALA A 79 21.23 -9.27 6.06
N GLY A 80 20.67 -8.87 4.91
CA GLY A 80 21.26 -9.09 3.59
C GLY A 80 22.61 -8.37 3.42
N CYS A 81 22.68 -7.09 3.81
CA CYS A 81 23.91 -6.30 3.76
C CYS A 81 25.03 -6.89 4.62
N ILE A 82 24.76 -7.11 5.91
CA ILE A 82 25.75 -7.63 6.85
C ILE A 82 26.10 -9.08 6.52
N GLY A 83 25.12 -9.88 6.11
CA GLY A 83 25.32 -11.25 5.64
C GLY A 83 26.29 -11.32 4.46
N ALA A 84 26.12 -10.43 3.47
CA ALA A 84 27.00 -10.37 2.30
C ALA A 84 28.41 -9.84 2.65
N LEU A 85 28.52 -8.74 3.39
CA LEU A 85 29.81 -8.12 3.73
C LEU A 85 30.66 -8.98 4.67
N ARG A 86 30.05 -9.54 5.71
CA ARG A 86 30.72 -10.38 6.72
C ARG A 86 30.79 -11.85 6.33
N GLU A 87 30.30 -12.21 5.14
CA GLU A 87 30.24 -13.60 4.67
C GLU A 87 29.60 -14.54 5.71
N ASN A 88 28.57 -14.02 6.40
CA ASN A 88 27.92 -14.72 7.48
C ASN A 88 26.74 -15.55 6.94
N THR A 89 26.99 -16.85 6.78
CA THR A 89 26.02 -17.80 6.23
C THR A 89 24.73 -17.91 7.05
N ARG A 90 24.74 -17.60 8.36
CA ARG A 90 23.51 -17.62 9.18
C ARG A 90 22.59 -16.46 8.80
N LEU A 91 23.13 -15.25 8.63
CA LEU A 91 22.34 -14.08 8.21
C LEU A 91 21.86 -14.20 6.76
N LEU A 92 22.70 -14.70 5.85
CA LEU A 92 22.28 -14.93 4.46
C LEU A 92 21.16 -15.98 4.36
N LYS A 93 21.23 -17.06 5.16
CA LYS A 93 20.14 -18.04 5.23
C LYS A 93 18.87 -17.45 5.81
N PHE A 94 18.96 -16.65 6.88
CA PHE A 94 17.83 -15.94 7.45
C PHE A 94 17.16 -15.07 6.38
N PHE A 95 17.93 -14.23 5.70
CA PHE A 95 17.46 -13.40 4.60
C PHE A 95 16.74 -14.22 3.51
N SER A 96 17.37 -15.29 3.00
CA SER A 96 16.77 -16.13 1.97
C SER A 96 15.48 -16.84 2.41
N VAL A 97 15.42 -17.32 3.65
CA VAL A 97 14.22 -18.00 4.17
C VAL A 97 13.06 -17.02 4.28
N PHE A 98 13.28 -15.83 4.82
CA PHE A 98 12.23 -14.83 4.95
C PHE A 98 11.78 -14.27 3.60
N LEU A 99 12.68 -14.06 2.63
CA LEU A 99 12.28 -13.73 1.26
C LEU A 99 11.42 -14.84 0.64
N GLY A 100 11.78 -16.12 0.87
CA GLY A 100 10.96 -17.25 0.41
C GLY A 100 9.58 -17.27 1.06
N LEU A 101 9.48 -16.99 2.36
CA LEU A 101 8.19 -16.88 3.06
C LEU A 101 7.34 -15.75 2.49
N ILE A 102 7.92 -14.57 2.26
CA ILE A 102 7.22 -13.42 1.67
C ILE A 102 6.73 -13.78 0.26
N PHE A 103 7.54 -14.43 -0.56
CA PHE A 103 7.15 -14.88 -1.90
C PHE A 103 5.92 -15.79 -1.87
N PHE A 104 5.88 -16.79 -0.98
CA PHE A 104 4.71 -17.66 -0.85
C PHE A 104 3.48 -16.92 -0.31
N LEU A 105 3.67 -15.98 0.62
CA LEU A 105 2.58 -15.12 1.11
C LEU A 105 2.03 -14.22 -0.01
N GLU A 106 2.88 -13.67 -0.86
CA GLU A 106 2.49 -12.83 -2.00
C GLU A 106 1.70 -13.64 -3.04
N LEU A 107 2.18 -14.85 -3.38
CA LEU A 107 1.43 -15.77 -4.24
C LEU A 107 0.08 -16.14 -3.65
N ALA A 108 0.03 -16.49 -2.36
CA ALA A 108 -1.20 -16.84 -1.68
C ALA A 108 -2.17 -15.64 -1.65
N ALA A 109 -1.68 -14.44 -1.32
CA ALA A 109 -2.47 -13.22 -1.32
C ALA A 109 -3.02 -12.89 -2.72
N GLY A 110 -2.21 -13.03 -3.77
CA GLY A 110 -2.66 -12.83 -5.15
C GLY A 110 -3.75 -13.80 -5.59
N ILE A 111 -3.61 -15.09 -5.25
CA ILE A 111 -4.63 -16.11 -5.54
C ILE A 111 -5.92 -15.82 -4.76
N LEU A 112 -5.81 -15.55 -3.47
CA LEU A 112 -6.96 -15.22 -2.62
C LEU A 112 -7.67 -13.95 -3.10
N ALA A 113 -6.92 -12.94 -3.52
CA ALA A 113 -7.49 -11.70 -4.04
C ALA A 113 -8.30 -11.92 -5.33
N PHE A 114 -7.85 -12.84 -6.19
CA PHE A 114 -8.59 -13.21 -7.39
C PHE A 114 -9.83 -14.06 -7.07
N VAL A 115 -9.70 -15.05 -6.19
CA VAL A 115 -10.80 -15.97 -5.82
C VAL A 115 -11.90 -15.25 -5.05
N PHE A 116 -11.54 -14.37 -4.11
CA PHE A 116 -12.47 -13.68 -3.21
C PHE A 116 -12.71 -12.22 -3.61
N LYS A 117 -12.69 -11.93 -4.92
CA LYS A 117 -12.87 -10.56 -5.44
C LYS A 117 -14.15 -9.87 -4.94
N ASP A 118 -15.25 -10.62 -4.86
CA ASP A 118 -16.56 -10.06 -4.48
C ASP A 118 -16.57 -9.72 -2.98
N TRP A 119 -15.97 -10.58 -2.15
CA TRP A 119 -15.77 -10.30 -0.73
C TRP A 119 -14.84 -9.09 -0.50
N ILE A 120 -13.77 -8.95 -1.30
CA ILE A 120 -12.89 -7.76 -1.25
C ILE A 120 -13.67 -6.49 -1.61
N LYS A 121 -14.55 -6.56 -2.62
CA LYS A 121 -15.42 -5.45 -3.00
C LYS A 121 -16.34 -5.05 -1.84
N ASP A 122 -16.95 -6.02 -1.16
CA ASP A 122 -17.79 -5.76 0.01
C ASP A 122 -16.99 -5.16 1.17
N GLN A 123 -15.78 -5.64 1.40
CA GLN A 123 -14.88 -5.09 2.41
C GLN A 123 -14.46 -3.65 2.07
N LEU A 124 -14.22 -3.35 0.78
CA LEU A 124 -13.93 -2.00 0.31
C LEU A 124 -15.13 -1.07 0.48
N ASN A 125 -16.34 -1.54 0.18
CA ASN A 125 -17.59 -0.80 0.43
C ASN A 125 -17.73 -0.48 1.92
N PHE A 126 -17.56 -1.49 2.79
CA PHE A 126 -17.63 -1.32 4.24
C PHE A 126 -16.58 -0.31 4.73
N PHE A 127 -15.33 -0.42 4.25
CA PHE A 127 -14.25 0.50 4.57
C PHE A 127 -14.61 1.93 4.20
N ILE A 128 -14.99 2.20 2.94
CA ILE A 128 -15.34 3.56 2.50
C ILE A 128 -16.54 4.10 3.28
N ASN A 129 -17.57 3.29 3.52
CA ASN A 129 -18.75 3.73 4.26
C ASN A 129 -18.45 4.06 5.73
N ASN A 130 -17.63 3.25 6.41
CA ASN A 130 -17.18 3.60 7.76
C ASN A 130 -16.36 4.88 7.76
N ASN A 131 -15.55 5.07 6.73
CA ASN A 131 -14.73 6.25 6.63
C ASN A 131 -15.53 7.53 6.30
N ILE A 132 -16.59 7.40 5.52
CA ILE A 132 -17.57 8.48 5.30
C ILE A 132 -18.23 8.88 6.62
N LYS A 133 -18.57 7.93 7.49
CA LYS A 133 -19.14 8.26 8.81
C LYS A 133 -18.18 9.12 9.64
N ALA A 134 -16.89 8.75 9.68
CA ALA A 134 -15.84 9.44 10.44
C ALA A 134 -15.15 10.59 9.68
N TYR A 135 -15.67 11.00 8.52
CA TYR A 135 -14.99 11.91 7.59
C TYR A 135 -14.56 13.26 8.19
N ARG A 136 -15.32 13.79 9.17
CA ARG A 136 -14.99 15.07 9.85
C ARG A 136 -14.23 14.87 11.16
N ASP A 137 -14.09 13.64 11.63
CA ASP A 137 -13.49 13.32 12.92
C ASP A 137 -11.98 13.10 12.79
N ASP A 138 -11.50 12.69 11.62
CA ASP A 138 -10.09 12.43 11.32
C ASP A 138 -9.66 13.13 10.02
N ILE A 139 -8.68 14.03 10.12
CA ILE A 139 -8.17 14.82 8.99
C ILE A 139 -7.41 13.97 7.97
N ASP A 140 -6.70 12.92 8.42
CA ASP A 140 -5.98 12.01 7.52
C ASP A 140 -6.99 11.23 6.69
N LEU A 141 -8.07 10.82 7.33
CA LEU A 141 -9.13 10.13 6.67
C LEU A 141 -9.90 11.02 5.68
N GLN A 142 -10.14 12.26 6.08
CA GLN A 142 -10.71 13.28 5.20
C GLN A 142 -9.86 13.41 3.94
N ASN A 143 -8.55 13.60 4.10
CA ASN A 143 -7.59 13.73 2.99
C ASN A 143 -7.55 12.47 2.10
N LEU A 144 -7.64 11.28 2.69
CA LEU A 144 -7.66 10.02 1.94
C LEU A 144 -8.92 9.89 1.06
N ILE A 145 -10.10 10.18 1.62
CA ILE A 145 -11.36 10.16 0.88
C ILE A 145 -11.37 11.25 -0.19
N ASP A 146 -10.91 12.46 0.14
CA ASP A 146 -10.83 13.58 -0.80
C ASP A 146 -9.90 13.27 -1.97
N PHE A 147 -8.74 12.66 -1.69
CA PHE A 147 -7.82 12.20 -2.71
C PHE A 147 -8.46 11.13 -3.59
N ALA A 148 -9.09 10.11 -3.01
CA ALA A 148 -9.72 9.03 -3.76
C ALA A 148 -10.85 9.55 -4.68
N GLN A 149 -11.70 10.43 -4.16
CA GLN A 149 -12.82 11.03 -4.89
C GLN A 149 -12.34 11.91 -6.05
N GLY A 150 -11.33 12.75 -5.79
CA GLY A 150 -10.74 13.60 -6.81
C GLY A 150 -9.96 12.82 -7.87
N TYR A 151 -9.21 11.79 -7.47
CA TYR A 151 -8.35 11.00 -8.37
C TYR A 151 -9.18 10.10 -9.30
N TRP A 152 -10.18 9.40 -8.76
CA TRP A 152 -11.04 8.51 -9.55
C TRP A 152 -12.30 9.18 -10.09
N SER A 153 -12.47 10.49 -9.87
CA SER A 153 -13.64 11.25 -10.34
C SER A 153 -14.95 10.55 -9.92
N CYS A 154 -15.05 10.27 -8.63
CA CYS A 154 -16.13 9.52 -8.00
C CYS A 154 -16.64 10.22 -6.75
N CYS A 155 -17.81 9.81 -6.26
CA CYS A 155 -18.36 10.32 -5.02
C CYS A 155 -19.08 9.21 -4.25
N GLY A 156 -18.74 9.06 -2.97
CA GLY A 156 -19.23 7.96 -2.12
C GLY A 156 -18.69 6.57 -2.52
N ALA A 157 -19.18 5.52 -1.87
CA ALA A 157 -18.79 4.13 -2.17
C ALA A 157 -19.45 3.65 -3.47
N HIS A 158 -20.77 3.76 -3.53
CA HIS A 158 -21.64 3.46 -4.66
C HIS A 158 -22.17 4.72 -5.35
N GLY A 159 -22.30 5.83 -4.62
CA GLY A 159 -22.68 7.11 -5.19
C GLY A 159 -22.83 8.22 -4.15
N PRO A 160 -23.29 9.42 -4.58
CA PRO A 160 -23.43 10.58 -3.69
C PRO A 160 -24.36 10.36 -2.50
N ASP A 161 -25.32 9.43 -2.60
CA ASP A 161 -26.30 9.15 -1.55
C ASP A 161 -25.67 8.51 -0.31
N ASP A 162 -24.49 7.89 -0.42
CA ASP A 162 -23.76 7.30 0.71
C ASP A 162 -23.36 8.35 1.76
N TRP A 163 -23.27 9.62 1.36
CA TRP A 163 -23.07 10.74 2.29
C TRP A 163 -24.21 10.94 3.29
N ASN A 164 -25.33 10.21 3.16
CA ASN A 164 -26.33 10.14 4.21
C ASN A 164 -25.85 9.41 5.48
N LEU A 165 -24.78 8.62 5.38
CA LEU A 165 -24.17 7.96 6.53
C LEU A 165 -23.42 8.94 7.45
N ASN A 166 -22.98 10.09 6.93
CA ASN A 166 -22.26 11.09 7.70
C ASN A 166 -23.23 12.08 8.38
N MET A 167 -23.00 12.39 9.66
CA MET A 167 -23.90 13.25 10.44
C MET A 167 -24.01 14.69 9.91
N TYR A 168 -22.97 15.23 9.27
CA TYR A 168 -22.98 16.59 8.72
C TYR A 168 -23.67 16.68 7.36
N PHE A 169 -23.59 15.63 6.54
CA PHE A 169 -24.14 15.62 5.19
C PHE A 169 -25.54 14.99 5.11
N ASN A 170 -25.98 14.25 6.12
CA ASN A 170 -27.27 13.55 6.13
C ASN A 170 -28.45 14.47 5.75
N CYS A 171 -29.23 14.05 4.74
CA CYS A 171 -30.34 14.81 4.16
C CYS A 171 -31.61 14.96 5.03
N THR A 172 -31.64 14.38 6.22
CA THR A 172 -32.81 14.38 7.09
C THR A 172 -33.19 15.80 7.53
N GLU A 173 -34.49 16.12 7.58
CA GLU A 173 -34.95 17.49 7.86
C GLU A 173 -34.52 18.01 9.24
N GLN A 174 -34.33 17.11 10.20
CA GLN A 174 -33.84 17.40 11.55
C GLN A 174 -32.34 17.77 11.59
N ASN A 175 -31.61 17.57 10.49
CA ASN A 175 -30.20 17.94 10.43
C ASN A 175 -30.06 19.45 10.25
N HIS A 176 -29.46 20.13 11.24
CA HIS A 176 -29.21 21.57 11.19
C HIS A 176 -27.84 21.93 10.56
N SER A 177 -27.10 20.94 10.08
CA SER A 177 -25.82 21.16 9.41
C SER A 177 -26.00 21.99 8.14
N ARG A 178 -25.09 22.95 7.93
CA ARG A 178 -25.01 23.72 6.68
C ARG A 178 -24.68 22.84 5.47
N GLU A 179 -24.05 21.69 5.70
CA GLU A 179 -23.63 20.74 4.66
C GLU A 179 -24.71 19.67 4.38
N ARG A 180 -25.89 19.79 5.01
CA ARG A 180 -27.03 18.89 4.80
C ARG A 180 -27.37 18.77 3.31
N CYS A 181 -27.62 17.54 2.86
CA CYS A 181 -27.87 17.25 1.44
C CYS A 181 -26.75 17.67 0.49
N GLY A 182 -25.56 17.95 1.03
CA GLY A 182 -24.38 18.21 0.23
C GLY A 182 -23.48 17.00 0.09
N VAL A 183 -22.36 17.21 -0.58
CA VAL A 183 -21.21 16.29 -0.66
C VAL A 183 -19.93 17.12 -0.47
N PRO A 184 -18.79 16.50 -0.12
CA PRO A 184 -17.53 17.25 -0.04
C PRO A 184 -17.10 17.83 -1.37
N LEU A 185 -16.22 18.82 -1.27
CA LEU A 185 -15.65 19.51 -2.43
C LEU A 185 -14.90 18.58 -3.39
N SER A 186 -14.31 17.50 -2.88
CA SER A 186 -13.61 16.50 -3.68
C SER A 186 -14.51 15.73 -4.64
N CYS A 187 -15.82 15.67 -4.38
CA CYS A 187 -16.82 15.10 -5.30
C CYS A 187 -17.16 16.00 -6.49
N CYS A 188 -16.69 17.24 -6.52
CA CYS A 188 -17.12 18.20 -7.54
C CYS A 188 -16.37 18.07 -8.85
N VAL A 189 -17.10 18.26 -9.94
CA VAL A 189 -16.54 18.29 -11.29
C VAL A 189 -15.71 19.55 -11.44
N LYS A 190 -14.49 19.41 -11.96
CA LYS A 190 -13.63 20.55 -12.27
C LYS A 190 -14.09 21.18 -13.59
N ASP A 191 -14.30 22.49 -13.61
CA ASP A 191 -14.63 23.23 -14.83
C ASP A 191 -13.44 23.13 -15.82
N PRO A 192 -13.67 23.05 -17.15
CA PRO A 192 -12.61 23.08 -18.17
C PRO A 192 -11.62 24.26 -18.04
N VAL A 193 -12.00 25.37 -17.39
CA VAL A 193 -11.09 26.51 -17.12
C VAL A 193 -10.22 26.29 -15.87
N GLY A 194 -10.36 25.15 -15.18
CA GLY A 194 -9.57 24.77 -14.01
C GLY A 194 -10.04 25.41 -12.70
N VAL A 195 -11.16 26.15 -12.70
CA VAL A 195 -11.73 26.75 -11.50
C VAL A 195 -12.70 25.75 -10.86
N VAL A 196 -12.44 25.38 -9.60
CA VAL A 196 -13.38 24.58 -8.82
C VAL A 196 -14.38 25.51 -8.16
N ASN A 197 -15.67 25.33 -8.47
CA ASN A 197 -16.73 26.04 -7.75
C ASN A 197 -16.75 25.52 -6.30
N THR A 198 -16.31 26.31 -5.33
CA THR A 198 -16.27 25.90 -3.92
C THR A 198 -17.67 25.64 -3.31
N GLN A 199 -18.74 26.02 -4.01
CA GLN A 199 -20.12 25.84 -3.57
C GLN A 199 -20.85 24.68 -4.28
N CYS A 200 -20.20 23.99 -5.22
CA CYS A 200 -20.76 22.87 -6.01
C CYS A 200 -21.44 21.78 -5.17
N GLY A 201 -20.92 21.51 -3.97
CA GLY A 201 -21.35 20.42 -3.12
C GLY A 201 -22.54 20.76 -2.24
N TYR A 202 -22.93 22.03 -2.09
CA TYR A 202 -24.03 22.41 -1.18
C TYR A 202 -25.40 22.16 -1.81
N ASP A 203 -26.32 21.56 -1.05
CA ASP A 203 -27.71 21.24 -1.42
C ASP A 203 -27.88 20.45 -2.73
N VAL A 204 -26.79 20.03 -3.38
CA VAL A 204 -26.80 19.39 -4.71
C VAL A 204 -27.61 18.11 -4.75
N ARG A 205 -27.72 17.38 -3.64
CA ARG A 205 -28.53 16.15 -3.57
C ARG A 205 -30.04 16.41 -3.45
N ARG A 206 -30.49 17.66 -3.36
CA ARG A 206 -31.90 18.05 -3.48
C ARG A 206 -32.34 18.21 -4.94
N GLU A 207 -31.40 18.49 -5.83
CA GLU A 207 -31.66 18.62 -7.26
C GLU A 207 -31.95 17.24 -7.90
N GLU A 208 -32.56 17.24 -9.09
CA GLU A 208 -32.78 16.00 -9.83
C GLU A 208 -31.43 15.34 -10.22
N LYS A 209 -31.40 14.00 -10.26
CA LYS A 209 -30.19 13.22 -10.55
C LYS A 209 -29.51 13.60 -11.87
N LEU A 210 -30.27 14.08 -12.85
CA LEU A 210 -29.74 14.55 -14.15
C LEU A 210 -28.99 15.87 -14.01
N ASP A 211 -29.46 16.77 -13.14
CA ASP A 211 -28.81 18.04 -12.89
C ASP A 211 -27.59 17.90 -11.97
N GLN A 212 -27.61 16.93 -11.04
CA GLN A 212 -26.45 16.60 -10.20
C GLN A 212 -25.19 16.29 -11.03
N GLN A 213 -25.32 15.59 -12.16
CA GLN A 213 -24.20 15.22 -13.03
C GLN A 213 -23.42 16.39 -13.60
N LYS A 214 -24.03 17.59 -13.64
CA LYS A 214 -23.38 18.81 -14.13
C LYS A 214 -22.40 19.38 -13.10
N TYR A 215 -22.61 19.11 -11.81
CA TYR A 215 -21.87 19.73 -10.72
C TYR A 215 -20.97 18.76 -9.96
N ILE A 216 -21.39 17.49 -9.82
CA ILE A 216 -20.68 16.47 -9.04
C ILE A 216 -20.49 15.16 -9.81
N TYR A 217 -19.48 14.41 -9.41
CA TYR A 217 -19.32 13.02 -9.82
C TYR A 217 -20.42 12.16 -9.21
N THR A 218 -21.17 11.44 -10.03
CA THR A 218 -22.29 10.60 -9.58
C THR A 218 -21.94 9.11 -9.48
N LYS A 219 -20.75 8.73 -9.94
CA LYS A 219 -20.27 7.35 -9.91
C LYS A 219 -19.65 7.04 -8.55
N GLY A 220 -19.95 5.88 -7.98
CA GLY A 220 -19.30 5.39 -6.76
C GLY A 220 -17.83 5.03 -6.95
N CYS A 221 -17.03 5.28 -5.91
CA CYS A 221 -15.59 5.02 -5.93
C CYS A 221 -15.24 3.52 -5.99
N VAL A 222 -16.08 2.63 -5.46
CA VAL A 222 -15.82 1.18 -5.55
C VAL A 222 -15.92 0.69 -6.99
N GLY A 223 -16.95 1.15 -7.71
CA GLY A 223 -17.11 0.84 -9.13
C GLY A 223 -16.01 1.48 -9.99
N GLN A 224 -15.59 2.72 -9.67
CA GLN A 224 -14.47 3.34 -10.38
C GLN A 224 -13.13 2.64 -10.10
N PHE A 225 -12.88 2.22 -8.87
CA PHE A 225 -11.69 1.44 -8.52
C PHE A 225 -11.65 0.11 -9.25
N GLU A 226 -12.78 -0.62 -9.31
CA GLU A 226 -12.88 -1.87 -10.06
C GLU A 226 -12.59 -1.64 -11.55
N LYS A 227 -13.17 -0.60 -12.15
CA LYS A 227 -12.91 -0.23 -13.54
C LYS A 227 -11.44 0.11 -13.76
N TRP A 228 -10.84 0.94 -12.89
CA TRP A 228 -9.43 1.30 -12.96
C TRP A 228 -8.54 0.05 -12.89
N LEU A 229 -8.86 -0.90 -12.01
CA LEU A 229 -8.13 -2.15 -11.87
C LEU A 229 -8.23 -3.00 -13.14
N GLN A 230 -9.40 -3.08 -13.76
CA GLN A 230 -9.59 -3.79 -15.03
C GLN A 230 -8.80 -3.14 -16.18
N ASP A 231 -8.86 -1.80 -16.28
CA ASP A 231 -8.18 -1.03 -17.32
C ASP A 231 -6.65 -1.11 -17.16
N ASN A 232 -6.13 -1.24 -15.93
CA ASN A 232 -4.70 -1.28 -15.60
C ASN A 232 -4.20 -2.66 -15.19
N LEU A 233 -4.96 -3.73 -15.46
CA LEU A 233 -4.67 -5.08 -14.97
C LEU A 233 -3.27 -5.56 -15.38
N ILE A 234 -2.83 -5.22 -16.59
CA ILE A 234 -1.50 -5.57 -17.11
C ILE A 234 -0.39 -4.93 -16.27
N ILE A 235 -0.54 -3.66 -15.90
CA ILE A 235 0.46 -2.93 -15.11
C ILE A 235 0.52 -3.50 -13.69
N VAL A 236 -0.64 -3.75 -13.09
CA VAL A 236 -0.76 -4.33 -11.74
C VAL A 236 -0.15 -5.73 -11.72
N ALA A 237 -0.58 -6.62 -12.62
CA ALA A 237 -0.03 -7.97 -12.72
C ALA A 237 1.48 -7.96 -13.02
N GLY A 238 1.94 -7.08 -13.92
CA GLY A 238 3.35 -6.90 -14.22
C GLY A 238 4.17 -6.47 -13.00
N THR A 239 3.60 -5.64 -12.12
CA THR A 239 4.24 -5.22 -10.87
C THR A 239 4.43 -6.40 -9.92
N PHE A 240 3.38 -7.19 -9.68
CA PHE A 240 3.45 -8.41 -8.84
C PHE A 240 4.46 -9.42 -9.40
N VAL A 241 4.45 -9.67 -10.71
CA VAL A 241 5.43 -10.56 -11.34
C VAL A 241 6.86 -10.01 -11.20
N GLY A 242 7.05 -8.69 -11.34
CA GLY A 242 8.33 -8.05 -11.15
C GLY A 242 8.87 -8.21 -9.72
N ILE A 243 8.03 -8.00 -8.71
CA ILE A 243 8.38 -8.20 -7.29
C ILE A 243 8.75 -9.66 -7.03
N ALA A 244 7.93 -10.60 -7.50
CA ALA A 244 8.19 -12.03 -7.41
C ALA A 244 9.54 -12.44 -8.03
N LEU A 245 9.86 -11.94 -9.23
CA LEU A 245 11.15 -12.20 -9.89
C LEU A 245 12.33 -11.59 -9.12
N LEU A 246 12.17 -10.39 -8.58
CA LEU A 246 13.20 -9.75 -7.75
C LEU A 246 13.48 -10.56 -6.47
N GLN A 247 12.45 -11.11 -5.82
CA GLN A 247 12.61 -11.97 -4.66
C GLN A 247 13.35 -13.27 -5.02
N ILE A 248 12.94 -13.96 -6.09
CA ILE A 248 13.60 -15.18 -6.58
C ILE A 248 15.07 -14.89 -6.86
N PHE A 249 15.36 -13.79 -7.56
CA PHE A 249 16.71 -13.39 -7.87
C PHE A 249 17.55 -13.13 -6.61
N GLY A 250 16.99 -12.41 -5.62
CA GLY A 250 17.64 -12.18 -4.32
C GLY A 250 17.95 -13.49 -3.58
N ILE A 251 17.02 -14.44 -3.58
CA ILE A 251 17.21 -15.78 -2.99
C ILE A 251 18.33 -16.52 -3.71
N CYS A 252 18.34 -16.56 -5.05
CA CYS A 252 19.38 -17.21 -5.83
C CYS A 252 20.77 -16.64 -5.53
N LEU A 253 20.91 -15.30 -5.51
CA LEU A 253 22.17 -14.64 -5.19
C LEU A 253 22.66 -14.98 -3.77
N ALA A 254 21.76 -14.94 -2.79
CA ALA A 254 22.10 -15.26 -1.41
C ALA A 254 22.49 -16.74 -1.23
N GLN A 255 21.78 -17.68 -1.87
CA GLN A 255 22.12 -19.10 -1.83
C GLN A 255 23.44 -19.41 -2.54
N ASN A 256 23.70 -18.78 -3.70
CA ASN A 256 24.98 -18.90 -4.40
C ASN A 256 26.12 -18.40 -3.51
N LEU A 257 25.97 -17.24 -2.89
CA LEU A 257 26.97 -16.71 -1.96
C LEU A 257 27.19 -17.63 -0.74
N VAL A 258 26.13 -18.23 -0.19
CA VAL A 258 26.25 -19.23 0.88
C VAL A 258 27.00 -20.47 0.42
N SER A 259 26.75 -20.93 -0.81
CA SER A 259 27.43 -22.07 -1.42
C SER A 259 28.93 -21.78 -1.59
N ASP A 260 29.27 -20.62 -2.14
CA ASP A 260 30.65 -20.18 -2.32
C ASP A 260 31.40 -20.09 -0.99
N ILE A 261 30.81 -19.46 0.03
CA ILE A 261 31.43 -19.33 1.37
C ILE A 261 31.69 -20.72 2.00
N LYS A 262 30.76 -21.66 1.81
CA LYS A 262 30.94 -23.03 2.32
C LYS A 262 32.02 -23.79 1.56
N ALA A 263 32.09 -23.63 0.23
CA ALA A 263 33.10 -24.28 -0.60
C ALA A 263 34.49 -23.76 -0.25
N VAL A 264 34.65 -22.45 -0.04
CA VAL A 264 35.90 -21.86 0.48
C VAL A 264 36.24 -22.50 1.83
N LYS A 265 35.33 -22.46 2.80
CA LYS A 265 35.58 -23.02 4.15
C LYS A 265 35.87 -24.52 4.19
N ALA A 266 35.43 -25.29 3.20
CA ALA A 266 35.72 -26.73 3.10
C ALA A 266 37.11 -27.02 2.53
N ASN A 267 37.74 -26.04 1.87
CA ASN A 267 39.09 -26.14 1.31
C ASN A 267 40.20 -25.69 2.28
N TRP A 268 39.83 -25.15 3.46
CA TRP A 268 40.73 -24.78 4.56
C TRP A 268 40.58 -25.78 5.72
#